data_AF-A0A1L5PDK8-F1
#
_entry.id   AF-A0A1L5PDK8-F1
#
_cell.length_a   1.000
_cell.length_b   1.000
_cell.length_c   1.000
_cell.angle_alpha   90.00
_cell.angle_beta   90.00
_cell.angle_gamma   90.00
#
_symmetry.space_group_name_H-M   'P 1'
#
loop_
_entity.id
_entity.type
_entity.pdbx_description
1 polymer ?
#
loop_
_entity_poly.entity_id
_entity_poly.type
_entity_poly.pdbx_seq_one_letter_code
_entity_poly.pdbx_strand_id
1 'polypeptide(L)'
;MPHTYHLTLKHLSGQRENPVGETVYECKFNTHDDLTKITKKERRNEVPEAEVFEFCAGLKLLTEVTMKHCGNPKFAECFPHLDTFILGIKVSVGTECA
;
A
#
# COMPACT_ATOMS: atom_id res chain seq x y z
N MET A 1 -1.17 14.99 -10.27
CA MET A 1 -0.48 14.16 -11.27
C MET A 1 -0.11 12.85 -10.60
N PRO A 2 -0.21 11.69 -11.28
CA PRO A 2 0.23 10.43 -10.70
C PRO A 2 1.75 10.45 -10.46
N HIS A 3 2.18 9.84 -9.37
CA HIS A 3 3.57 9.58 -9.03
C HIS A 3 3.95 8.20 -9.59
N THR A 4 5.11 8.10 -10.25
CA THR A 4 5.63 6.83 -10.76
C THR A 4 6.77 6.35 -9.88
N TYR A 5 6.70 5.09 -9.44
CA TYR A 5 7.71 4.46 -8.61
C TYR A 5 8.24 3.18 -9.28
N HIS A 6 9.45 2.82 -8.88
CA HIS A 6 10.08 1.55 -9.23
C HIS A 6 10.24 0.72 -7.97
N LEU A 7 9.79 -0.54 -8.01
CA LEU A 7 9.89 -1.48 -6.89
C LEU A 7 10.75 -2.66 -7.31
N THR A 8 11.69 -3.00 -6.44
CA THR A 8 12.55 -4.18 -6.55
C THR A 8 12.41 -4.97 -5.25
N LEU A 9 12.02 -6.24 -5.36
CA LEU A 9 11.94 -7.14 -4.22
C LEU A 9 13.10 -8.14 -4.27
N LYS A 10 13.86 -8.24 -3.19
CA LYS A 10 14.96 -9.20 -3.03
C LYS A 10 14.61 -10.25 -1.98
N HIS A 11 14.91 -11.51 -2.27
CA HIS A 11 14.72 -12.58 -1.31
C HIS A 11 15.89 -12.61 -0.32
N LEU A 12 15.65 -12.28 0.95
CA LEU A 12 16.72 -12.17 1.96
C LEU A 12 16.86 -13.40 2.86
N SER A 13 15.78 -14.15 3.11
CA SER A 13 15.80 -15.37 3.95
C SER A 13 14.49 -16.16 3.82
N GLY A 14 14.55 -17.50 3.87
CA GLY A 14 13.37 -18.38 3.90
C GLY A 14 13.72 -19.87 3.70
N GLN A 15 12.75 -20.77 3.92
CA GLN A 15 12.90 -22.19 3.57
C GLN A 15 12.27 -22.47 2.20
N ARG A 16 13.11 -23.02 1.30
CA ARG A 16 12.85 -23.60 -0.03
C ARG A 16 12.84 -22.69 -1.27
N GLU A 17 13.60 -23.16 -2.25
CA GLU A 17 13.54 -23.04 -3.72
C GLU A 17 13.98 -21.77 -4.45
N ASN A 18 14.00 -20.58 -3.83
CA ASN A 18 14.54 -19.39 -4.50
C ASN A 18 15.95 -19.02 -4.00
N PRO A 19 16.90 -18.68 -4.89
CA PRO A 19 18.22 -18.24 -4.48
C PRO A 19 18.11 -17.02 -3.55
N VAL A 20 18.71 -17.14 -2.37
CA VAL A 20 18.81 -16.02 -1.43
C VAL A 20 19.76 -14.98 -2.05
N GLY A 21 19.38 -13.71 -1.98
CA GLY A 21 20.15 -12.57 -2.51
C GLY A 21 19.75 -12.13 -3.91
N GLU A 22 18.86 -12.87 -4.60
CA GLU A 22 18.38 -12.50 -5.93
C GLU A 22 17.16 -11.56 -5.89
N THR A 23 17.05 -10.71 -6.91
CA THR A 23 15.84 -9.94 -7.20
C THR A 23 14.78 -10.91 -7.73
N VAL A 24 13.69 -11.07 -6.98
CA VAL A 24 12.58 -11.97 -7.34
C VAL A 24 11.44 -11.25 -8.04
N TYR A 25 11.39 -9.92 -7.94
CA TYR A 25 10.36 -9.12 -8.59
C TYR A 25 10.86 -7.71 -8.86
N GLU A 26 10.52 -7.18 -10.04
CA GLU A 26 10.85 -5.83 -10.45
C GLU A 26 9.67 -5.25 -11.26
N CYS A 27 9.14 -4.09 -10.84
CA CYS A 27 8.04 -3.46 -11.55
C CYS A 27 8.07 -1.93 -11.47
N LYS A 28 7.35 -1.29 -12.39
CA LYS A 28 6.98 0.12 -12.31
C LYS A 28 5.49 0.23 -12.04
N PHE A 29 5.11 1.12 -11.13
CA PHE A 29 3.72 1.37 -10.82
C PHE A 29 3.45 2.85 -10.62
N ASN A 30 2.19 3.23 -10.81
CA ASN A 30 1.72 4.59 -10.62
C ASN A 30 0.80 4.63 -9.40
N THR A 31 0.90 5.71 -8.62
CA THR A 31 -0.02 6.02 -7.51
C THR A 31 -0.46 7.46 -7.62
N HIS A 32 -1.69 7.76 -7.24
CA HIS A 32 -2.16 9.15 -7.18
C HIS A 32 -1.58 9.93 -6.00
N ASP A 33 -1.10 9.22 -4.97
CA ASP A 33 -0.50 9.79 -3.77
C ASP A 33 1.03 9.69 -3.81
N ASP A 34 1.66 10.67 -3.16
CA ASP A 34 3.10 10.70 -2.90
C ASP A 34 3.43 9.76 -1.72
N LEU A 35 4.04 8.61 -2.00
CA LEU A 35 4.40 7.59 -1.00
C LEU A 35 5.35 8.13 0.07
N THR A 36 6.21 9.09 -0.27
CA THR A 36 7.12 9.73 0.68
C THR A 36 6.42 10.71 1.63
N LYS A 37 5.32 11.32 1.20
CA LYS A 37 4.52 12.20 2.07
C LYS A 37 3.55 11.42 2.94
N ILE A 38 2.89 10.41 2.36
CA ILE A 38 1.90 9.63 3.11
C ILE A 38 2.54 8.85 4.27
N THR A 39 3.70 8.24 4.05
CA THR A 39 4.45 7.54 5.12
C THR A 39 4.87 8.46 6.28
N LYS A 40 5.09 9.75 6.02
CA LYS A 40 5.37 10.73 7.07
C LYS A 40 4.12 11.15 7.84
N LYS A 41 2.96 11.14 7.18
CA LYS A 41 1.65 11.48 7.76
C LYS A 41 1.09 10.33 8.60
N GLU A 42 1.25 9.09 8.13
CA GLU A 42 0.73 7.87 8.76
C GLU A 42 1.53 7.38 9.97
N ARG A 43 2.71 7.97 10.25
CA ARG A 43 3.51 7.70 11.46
C ARG A 43 2.80 7.96 12.79
N ARG A 44 1.53 8.36 12.78
CA ARG A 44 0.82 8.79 13.97
C ARG A 44 -0.06 7.74 14.63
N ASN A 45 -0.77 6.81 13.95
CA ASN A 45 -1.84 6.09 14.69
C ASN A 45 -2.24 4.64 14.28
N GLU A 46 -1.84 4.08 13.13
CA GLU A 46 -2.46 2.79 12.67
C GLU A 46 -1.57 1.54 12.79
N VAL A 47 -0.26 1.67 12.63
CA VAL A 47 0.72 0.56 12.68
C VAL A 47 2.03 1.01 13.36
N PRO A 48 2.86 0.09 13.88
CA PRO A 48 4.19 0.41 14.38
C PRO A 48 5.05 1.15 13.34
N GLU A 49 5.96 2.03 13.78
CA GLU A 49 6.79 2.85 12.87
C GLU A 49 7.54 2.01 11.82
N ALA A 50 8.02 0.83 12.21
CA ALA A 50 8.72 -0.09 11.32
C ALA A 50 7.85 -0.59 10.15
N GLU A 51 6.52 -0.62 10.32
CA GLU A 51 5.55 -1.17 9.37
C GLU A 51 4.90 -0.07 8.51
N VAL A 52 5.10 1.22 8.84
CA VAL A 52 4.40 2.34 8.18
C VAL A 52 4.62 2.36 6.66
N PHE A 53 5.85 2.09 6.21
CA PHE A 53 6.14 2.04 4.77
C PHE A 53 5.42 0.87 4.10
N GLU A 54 5.47 -0.32 4.71
CA GLU A 54 4.85 -1.54 4.19
C GLU A 54 3.33 -1.36 4.08
N PHE A 55 2.71 -0.84 5.13
CA PHE A 55 1.29 -0.53 5.18
C PHE A 55 0.89 0.47 4.10
N CYS A 56 1.58 1.61 4.03
CA CYS A 56 1.28 2.66 3.05
C CYS A 56 1.47 2.16 1.60
N ALA A 57 2.59 1.50 1.31
CA ALA A 57 2.89 1.00 -0.02
C ALA A 57 1.89 -0.10 -0.43
N GLY A 58 1.63 -1.06 0.45
CA GLY A 58 0.69 -2.15 0.22
C GLY A 58 -0.74 -1.64 -0.02
N LEU A 59 -1.21 -0.73 0.82
CA LEU A 59 -2.55 -0.14 0.68
C LEU A 59 -2.71 0.60 -0.65
N LYS A 60 -1.70 1.37 -1.09
CA LYS A 60 -1.74 2.08 -2.37
C LYS A 60 -1.68 1.15 -3.57
N LEU A 61 -0.82 0.13 -3.52
CA LEU A 61 -0.74 -0.88 -4.58
C LEU A 61 -2.06 -1.64 -4.73
N LEU A 62 -2.66 -2.10 -3.63
CA LEU A 62 -3.94 -2.80 -3.64
C LEU A 62 -5.08 -1.93 -4.16
N THR A 63 -5.16 -0.68 -3.67
CA THR A 63 -6.21 0.26 -4.09
C THR A 63 -6.13 0.55 -5.59
N GLU A 64 -4.93 0.79 -6.11
CA GLU A 64 -4.71 1.05 -7.54
C GLU A 64 -5.15 -0.13 -8.41
N VAL A 65 -4.79 -1.36 -8.03
CA VAL A 65 -5.21 -2.58 -8.76
C VAL A 65 -6.73 -2.74 -8.67
N THR A 66 -7.32 -2.55 -7.50
CA THR A 66 -8.76 -2.68 -7.30
C THR A 66 -9.53 -1.67 -8.15
N MET A 67 -9.08 -0.42 -8.21
CA MET A 67 -9.69 0.62 -9.03
C MET A 67 -9.57 0.33 -10.53
N LYS A 68 -8.40 -0.13 -11.00
CA LYS A 68 -8.19 -0.51 -12.41
C LYS A 68 -9.09 -1.66 -12.87
N HIS A 69 -9.45 -2.54 -11.94
CA HIS A 69 -10.28 -3.72 -12.22
C HIS A 69 -11.70 -3.60 -11.66
N CYS A 70 -12.21 -2.39 -11.43
CA CYS A 70 -13.54 -2.18 -10.86
C CYS A 70 -14.70 -2.79 -11.70
N GLY A 71 -14.47 -3.06 -12.99
CA GLY A 71 -15.42 -3.78 -13.85
C GLY A 71 -15.47 -5.30 -13.61
N ASN A 72 -14.54 -5.88 -12.84
CA ASN A 72 -14.56 -7.28 -12.45
C ASN A 72 -15.37 -7.45 -11.14
N PRO A 73 -16.37 -8.35 -11.10
CA PRO A 73 -17.26 -8.51 -9.95
C PRO A 73 -16.55 -8.69 -8.60
N LYS A 74 -15.42 -9.41 -8.56
CA LYS A 74 -14.67 -9.64 -7.32
C LYS A 74 -14.06 -8.36 -6.74
N PHE A 75 -13.56 -7.49 -7.61
CA PHE A 75 -13.00 -6.21 -7.20
C PHE A 75 -14.09 -5.19 -6.90
N ALA A 76 -15.20 -5.22 -7.65
CA ALA A 76 -16.37 -4.39 -7.39
C ALA A 76 -16.99 -4.66 -5.99
N GLU A 77 -17.01 -5.93 -5.56
CA GLU A 77 -17.48 -6.32 -4.22
C GLU A 77 -16.47 -5.94 -3.12
N CYS A 78 -15.17 -6.03 -3.38
CA CYS A 78 -14.11 -5.67 -2.44
C CYS A 78 -14.01 -4.15 -2.20
N PHE A 79 -14.19 -3.36 -3.26
CA PHE A 79 -13.90 -1.93 -3.25
C PHE A 79 -14.65 -1.13 -2.16
N PRO A 80 -15.97 -1.31 -1.92
CA PRO A 80 -16.67 -0.59 -0.86
C PRO A 80 -16.11 -0.82 0.54
N HIS A 81 -15.66 -2.05 0.84
CA HIS A 81 -15.05 -2.38 2.12
C HIS A 81 -13.66 -1.76 2.26
N LEU A 82 -12.88 -1.81 1.18
CA LEU A 82 -11.56 -1.18 1.12
C LEU A 82 -11.67 0.35 1.27
N ASP A 83 -12.63 0.99 0.59
CA ASP A 83 -12.88 2.43 0.69
C ASP A 83 -13.30 2.83 2.11
N THR A 84 -14.20 2.06 2.74
CA THR A 84 -14.60 2.28 4.14
C THR A 84 -13.40 2.22 5.08
N PHE A 85 -12.50 1.25 4.92
CA PHE A 85 -11.28 1.15 5.71
C PHE A 85 -10.35 2.35 5.51
N ILE A 86 -10.13 2.77 4.25
CA ILE A 86 -9.31 3.93 3.91
C ILE A 86 -9.89 5.22 4.51
N LEU A 87 -11.22 5.38 4.48
CA LEU A 87 -11.90 6.52 5.09
C LEU A 87 -11.72 6.53 6.61
N GLY A 88 -11.82 5.37 7.27
CA GLY A 88 -11.56 5.23 8.70
C GLY A 88 -10.19 5.80 9.08
N ILE A 89 -9.13 5.37 8.39
CA ILE A 89 -7.76 5.85 8.60
C ILE A 89 -7.68 7.37 8.40
N LYS A 90 -8.22 7.89 7.29
CA LYS A 90 -8.16 9.33 6.98
C LYS A 90 -8.86 10.20 8.04
N VAL A 91 -9.97 9.73 8.60
CA VAL A 91 -10.75 10.45 9.63
C VAL A 91 -10.04 10.39 10.98
N SER A 92 -9.35 9.29 11.31
CA SER A 92 -8.48 9.17 12.48
C SER A 92 -7.31 10.17 12.48
N VAL A 93 -6.86 10.63 11.30
CA VAL A 93 -5.84 11.71 11.20
C VAL A 93 -6.42 13.11 11.45
N GLY A 94 -7.75 13.27 11.53
CA GLY A 94 -8.44 14.55 11.73
C GLY A 94 -9.20 14.70 13.05
N THR A 95 -9.22 13.66 13.88
CA THR A 95 -9.94 13.68 15.16
C THR A 95 -8.92 13.50 16.29
N GLU A 96 -8.29 14.61 16.68
CA GLU A 96 -7.70 14.70 18.02
C GLU A 96 -8.84 14.47 19.03
N CYS A 97 -8.72 13.43 19.85
CA CYS A 97 -9.55 13.30 21.03
C CYS A 97 -9.33 14.53 21.92
N ALA A 98 -10.40 15.30 22.12
CA ALA A 98 -10.52 16.20 23.25
C ALA A 98 -10.74 15.41 24.55
#